data_AF-A0A4S3LWX2-F1
#
_entry.id   AF-A0A4S3LWX2-F1
#
_cell.length_a   1.000
_cell.length_b   1.000
_cell.length_c   1.000
_cell.angle_alpha   90.00
_cell.angle_beta   90.00
_cell.angle_gamma   90.00
#
_symmetry.space_group_name_H-M   'P 1'
#
loop_
_entity.id
_entity.type
_entity.pdbx_description
1 polymer ?
#
loop_
_entity_poly.entity_id
_entity_poly.type
_entity_poly.pdbx_seq_one_letter_code
_entity_poly.pdbx_strand_id
1 'polypeptide(L)'
;MSFVDTVKYVRQLSVVDEFGGRGDADNISKFYIVFRATDDSGNDLLVSLEDVEEALMEDVPDIILTDYIGKETWQIATLDSDNSHYFKLAGVDFRNNVNIITVKVKDNFKEDTALCVKFQQDVKDADGKTQKVELVSSCYLSDFPSTFYLKKNTV
;
A
#
# COMPACT_ATOMS: atom_id res chain seq x y z
N MET A 1 18.71 -5.26 2.08
CA MET A 1 17.99 -6.01 1.03
C MET A 1 16.86 -5.10 0.64
N SER A 2 16.63 -4.81 -0.64
CA SER A 2 15.62 -3.78 -0.96
C SER A 2 14.22 -4.22 -0.56
N PHE A 3 13.31 -3.27 -0.29
CA PHE A 3 11.90 -3.58 -0.05
C PHE A 3 11.31 -4.44 -1.17
N VAL A 4 11.59 -4.08 -2.43
CA VAL A 4 11.13 -4.80 -3.64
C VAL A 4 11.61 -6.25 -3.66
N ASP A 5 12.88 -6.50 -3.31
CA ASP A 5 13.40 -7.88 -3.23
C ASP A 5 12.63 -8.72 -2.21
N THR A 6 12.14 -8.07 -1.16
CA THR A 6 11.37 -8.73 -0.11
C THR A 6 9.92 -8.96 -0.53
N VAL A 7 9.29 -7.99 -1.18
CA VAL A 7 7.86 -8.07 -1.55
C VAL A 7 7.59 -8.72 -2.91
N LYS A 8 8.61 -9.16 -3.63
CA LYS A 8 8.46 -9.84 -4.93
C LYS A 8 7.52 -11.05 -4.89
N TYR A 9 7.48 -11.76 -3.75
CA TYR A 9 6.59 -12.89 -3.52
C TYR A 9 5.56 -12.58 -2.42
N VAL A 10 4.75 -11.55 -2.65
CA VAL A 10 3.61 -11.25 -1.78
C VAL A 10 2.50 -12.28 -1.98
N ARG A 11 2.20 -13.07 -0.94
CA ARG A 11 1.10 -14.05 -0.93
C ARG A 11 -0.24 -13.46 -0.52
N GLN A 12 -0.21 -12.38 0.25
CA GLN A 12 -1.38 -11.68 0.76
C GLN A 12 -1.03 -10.21 0.87
N LEU A 13 -1.92 -9.34 0.36
CA LEU A 13 -1.89 -7.90 0.61
C LEU A 13 -3.31 -7.44 0.95
N SER A 14 -3.46 -6.75 2.07
CA SER A 14 -4.73 -6.25 2.55
C SER A 14 -4.55 -4.86 3.14
N VAL A 15 -5.54 -3.99 2.91
CA VAL A 15 -5.61 -2.67 3.53
C VAL A 15 -6.81 -2.68 4.47
N VAL A 16 -6.60 -2.32 5.73
CA VAL A 16 -7.64 -2.38 6.77
C VAL A 16 -7.53 -1.17 7.68
N ASP A 17 -8.65 -0.53 8.00
CA ASP A 17 -8.69 0.61 8.92
C ASP A 17 -8.59 0.15 10.39
N GLU A 18 -8.48 1.12 11.31
CA GLU A 18 -8.35 0.85 12.74
C GLU A 18 -9.54 0.14 13.41
N PHE A 19 -10.69 0.12 12.77
CA PHE A 19 -11.92 -0.57 13.19
C PHE A 19 -12.13 -1.90 12.44
N GLY A 20 -11.17 -2.35 11.63
CA GLY A 20 -11.18 -3.69 11.04
C GLY A 20 -12.01 -3.84 9.76
N GLY A 21 -12.10 -2.80 8.93
CA GLY A 21 -12.87 -2.78 7.67
C GLY A 21 -14.25 -2.11 7.82
N ARG A 22 -14.58 -1.64 9.02
CA ARG A 22 -15.92 -1.17 9.41
C ARG A 22 -15.92 0.29 9.88
N GLY A 23 -14.79 0.97 9.72
CA GLY A 23 -14.66 2.37 10.07
C GLY A 23 -15.55 3.22 9.20
N ASP A 24 -16.23 4.18 9.81
CA ASP A 24 -16.82 5.30 9.09
C ASP A 24 -15.70 6.19 8.55
N ALA A 25 -15.76 6.56 7.27
CA ALA A 25 -14.66 7.22 6.56
C ALA A 25 -14.20 8.50 7.27
N ASP A 26 -15.15 9.28 7.79
CA ASP A 26 -14.91 10.53 8.53
C ASP A 26 -14.16 10.33 9.86
N ASN A 27 -14.11 9.10 10.37
CA ASN A 27 -13.53 8.78 11.68
C ASN A 27 -12.22 7.98 11.60
N ILE A 28 -11.74 7.65 10.39
CA ILE A 28 -10.51 6.88 10.22
C ILE A 28 -9.30 7.78 10.40
N SER A 29 -8.57 7.60 11.50
CA SER A 29 -7.33 8.34 11.81
C SER A 29 -6.06 7.58 11.42
N LYS A 30 -6.17 6.27 11.21
CA LYS A 30 -5.09 5.40 10.74
C LYS A 30 -5.63 4.15 10.05
N PHE A 31 -4.80 3.56 9.21
CA PHE A 31 -5.03 2.25 8.61
C PHE A 31 -3.74 1.43 8.57
N TYR A 32 -3.87 0.17 8.22
CA TYR A 32 -2.80 -0.82 8.19
C TYR A 32 -2.70 -1.46 6.81
N ILE A 33 -1.47 -1.55 6.31
CA ILE A 33 -1.11 -2.34 5.14
C ILE A 33 -0.56 -3.66 5.67
N VAL A 34 -1.30 -4.74 5.45
CA VAL A 34 -1.04 -6.05 6.03
C VAL A 34 -0.64 -7.00 4.90
N PHE A 35 0.56 -7.56 4.97
CA PHE A 35 1.03 -8.43 3.90
C PHE A 35 1.93 -9.57 4.37
N ARG A 36 1.97 -10.64 3.57
CA ARG A 36 2.90 -11.76 3.73
C ARG A 36 3.85 -11.78 2.55
N ALA A 37 5.13 -11.70 2.83
CA ALA A 37 6.22 -11.76 1.87
C ALA A 37 7.04 -13.03 2.13
N THR A 38 7.47 -13.71 1.06
CA THR A 38 8.35 -14.88 1.16
C THR A 38 9.59 -14.74 0.30
N ASP A 39 10.66 -15.48 0.60
CA ASP A 39 11.79 -15.64 -0.32
C ASP A 39 11.47 -16.64 -1.46
N ASP A 40 12.43 -16.87 -2.35
CA ASP A 40 12.35 -17.87 -3.44
C ASP A 40 12.09 -19.30 -2.92
N SER A 41 12.44 -19.59 -1.67
CA SER A 41 12.25 -20.89 -1.01
C SER A 41 10.92 -20.99 -0.26
N GLY A 42 10.11 -19.92 -0.24
CA GLY A 42 8.84 -19.85 0.46
C GLY A 42 8.94 -19.60 1.97
N ASN A 43 10.11 -19.22 2.49
CA ASN A 43 10.27 -18.81 3.89
C ASN A 43 9.73 -17.40 4.09
N ASP A 44 9.05 -17.16 5.19
CA ASP A 44 8.50 -15.85 5.52
C ASP A 44 9.61 -14.82 5.76
N LEU A 45 9.48 -13.64 5.15
CA LEU A 45 10.42 -12.54 5.29
C LEU A 45 9.84 -11.43 6.17
N LEU A 46 10.68 -10.93 7.06
CA LEU A 46 10.43 -9.71 7.83
C LEU A 46 10.87 -8.50 7.01
N VAL A 47 10.00 -7.51 6.92
CA VAL A 47 10.31 -6.19 6.38
C VAL A 47 10.60 -5.26 7.55
N SER A 48 11.76 -4.62 7.55
CA SER A 48 12.17 -3.69 8.60
C SER A 48 11.60 -2.30 8.36
N LEU A 49 11.67 -1.44 9.39
CA LEU A 49 11.31 -0.03 9.24
C LEU A 49 12.20 0.67 8.20
N GLU A 50 13.51 0.38 8.20
CA GLU A 50 14.48 0.94 7.27
C GLU A 50 14.11 0.60 5.82
N ASP A 51 13.77 -0.67 5.54
CA ASP A 51 13.35 -1.09 4.19
C ASP A 51 12.11 -0.31 3.72
N VAL A 52 11.14 -0.07 4.62
CA VAL A 52 9.93 0.70 4.29
C VAL A 52 10.25 2.17 4.08
N GLU A 53 11.11 2.77 4.89
CA GLU A 53 11.48 4.17 4.73
C GLU A 53 12.27 4.41 3.45
N GLU A 54 13.20 3.53 3.10
CA GLU A 54 13.90 3.56 1.80
C GLU A 54 12.89 3.52 0.64
N ALA A 55 11.93 2.60 0.68
CA ALA A 55 10.87 2.46 -0.33
C ALA A 55 9.99 3.71 -0.49
N LEU A 56 9.89 4.55 0.54
CA LEU A 56 9.10 5.79 0.54
C LEU A 56 9.90 7.04 0.14
N MET A 57 11.24 7.00 0.24
CA MET A 57 12.10 8.15 -0.04
C MET A 57 12.49 8.30 -1.52
N GLU A 58 12.21 7.30 -2.36
CA GLU A 58 12.52 7.40 -3.79
C GLU A 58 11.72 8.50 -4.50
N ASP A 59 12.30 9.09 -5.55
CA ASP A 59 11.62 10.09 -6.40
C ASP A 59 10.28 9.55 -6.94
N VAL A 60 10.24 8.26 -7.27
CA VAL A 60 9.01 7.51 -7.53
C VAL A 60 8.96 6.36 -6.52
N PRO A 61 8.20 6.48 -5.43
CA PRO A 61 8.20 5.49 -4.35
C PRO A 61 7.79 4.08 -4.79
N ASP A 62 8.34 3.07 -4.13
CA ASP A 62 7.93 1.68 -4.31
C ASP A 62 6.58 1.37 -3.65
N ILE A 63 6.16 2.20 -2.70
CA ILE A 63 4.86 2.09 -2.02
C ILE A 63 4.09 3.38 -2.24
N ILE A 64 2.95 3.28 -2.93
CA ILE A 64 2.06 4.42 -3.16
C ILE A 64 0.62 4.11 -2.75
N LEU A 65 -0.13 5.18 -2.46
CA LEU A 65 -1.57 5.13 -2.29
C LEU A 65 -2.23 5.72 -3.54
N THR A 66 -3.38 5.17 -3.92
CA THR A 66 -4.17 5.65 -5.04
C THR A 66 -5.66 5.57 -4.72
N ASP A 67 -6.47 6.34 -5.43
CA ASP A 67 -7.91 6.07 -5.45
C ASP A 67 -8.21 4.78 -6.24
N TYR A 68 -9.41 4.23 -6.06
CA TYR A 68 -9.83 2.97 -6.70
C TYR A 68 -9.66 2.93 -8.23
N ILE A 69 -9.84 4.08 -8.90
CA ILE A 69 -9.75 4.16 -10.37
C ILE A 69 -8.35 4.52 -10.87
N GLY A 70 -7.38 4.79 -10.00
CA GLY A 70 -6.01 5.14 -10.40
C GLY A 70 -5.83 6.57 -10.90
N LYS A 71 -6.76 7.48 -10.59
CA LYS A 71 -6.73 8.88 -11.03
C LYS A 71 -5.90 9.75 -10.08
N GLU A 72 -6.07 9.59 -8.78
CA GLU A 72 -5.34 10.34 -7.76
C GLU A 72 -4.29 9.43 -7.14
N THR A 73 -3.08 9.97 -6.91
CA THR A 73 -1.98 9.24 -6.25
C THR A 73 -1.46 10.08 -5.09
N TRP A 74 -1.31 9.43 -3.94
CA TRP A 74 -0.78 10.03 -2.74
C TRP A 74 0.46 9.29 -2.27
N GLN A 75 1.48 10.05 -1.88
CA GLN A 75 2.69 9.50 -1.26
C GLN A 75 2.48 9.34 0.24
N ILE A 76 3.09 8.30 0.80
CA ILE A 76 3.19 8.10 2.25
C ILE A 76 4.49 8.75 2.71
N ALA A 77 4.41 9.68 3.63
CA ALA A 77 5.58 10.35 4.16
C ALA A 77 6.28 9.48 5.21
N THR A 78 7.61 9.56 5.31
CA THR A 78 8.39 8.84 6.34
C THR A 78 8.12 9.38 7.75
N LEU A 79 8.60 8.70 8.80
CA LEU A 79 8.40 9.12 10.19
C LEU A 79 8.94 10.53 10.47
N ASP A 80 10.10 10.84 9.89
CA ASP A 80 10.83 12.10 10.10
C ASP A 80 10.42 13.24 9.16
N SER A 81 9.57 12.94 8.17
CA SER A 81 9.07 13.94 7.22
C SER A 81 8.17 15.00 7.88
N ASP A 82 8.19 16.21 7.32
CA ASP A 82 7.29 17.30 7.71
C ASP A 82 5.81 16.94 7.48
N ASN A 83 4.91 17.57 8.22
CA ASN A 83 3.44 17.35 8.19
C ASN A 83 2.75 17.85 6.90
N SER A 84 3.45 17.94 5.76
CA SER A 84 2.90 18.41 4.48
C SER A 84 2.03 17.37 3.77
N HIS A 85 2.26 16.08 4.02
CA HIS A 85 1.54 14.97 3.40
C HIS A 85 0.24 14.64 4.15
N TYR A 86 -0.74 14.07 3.44
CA TYR A 86 -1.99 13.59 4.04
C TYR A 86 -1.83 12.24 4.75
N PHE A 87 -0.85 11.44 4.32
CA PHE A 87 -0.58 10.11 4.85
C PHE A 87 0.85 10.04 5.37
N LYS A 88 1.02 9.48 6.57
CA LYS A 88 2.32 9.42 7.24
C LYS A 88 2.56 8.05 7.86
N LEU A 89 3.74 7.48 7.62
CA LEU A 89 4.22 6.28 8.27
C LEU A 89 4.21 6.49 9.80
N ALA A 90 3.66 5.53 10.53
CA ALA A 90 3.55 5.58 11.98
C ALA A 90 4.19 4.38 12.68
N GLY A 91 4.49 3.31 11.95
CA GLY A 91 5.19 2.14 12.47
C GLY A 91 5.22 1.00 11.48
N VAL A 92 6.16 0.08 11.71
CA VAL A 92 6.30 -1.18 10.97
C VAL A 92 6.48 -2.29 12.00
N ASP A 93 5.65 -3.33 11.89
CA ASP A 93 5.64 -4.47 12.81
C ASP A 93 5.66 -5.80 12.04
N PHE A 94 6.19 -6.83 12.68
CA PHE A 94 6.15 -8.21 12.19
C PHE A 94 5.63 -9.14 13.28
N ARG A 95 4.53 -9.85 13.02
CA ARG A 95 3.95 -10.82 13.96
C ARG A 95 3.21 -11.93 13.24
N ASN A 96 3.28 -13.16 13.76
CA ASN A 96 2.59 -14.32 13.19
C ASN A 96 2.81 -14.46 11.67
N ASN A 97 4.04 -14.22 11.21
CA ASN A 97 4.45 -14.29 9.81
C ASN A 97 3.72 -13.30 8.90
N VAL A 98 3.42 -12.11 9.42
CA VAL A 98 2.74 -11.03 8.71
C VAL A 98 3.46 -9.72 8.98
N ASN A 99 3.79 -9.00 7.91
CA ASN A 99 4.28 -7.63 7.95
C ASN A 99 3.10 -6.66 8.03
N ILE A 100 3.22 -5.65 8.87
CA ILE A 100 2.18 -4.65 9.11
C ILE A 100 2.83 -3.27 9.03
N ILE A 101 2.42 -2.45 8.07
CA ILE A 101 2.78 -1.04 7.99
C ILE A 101 1.60 -0.23 8.51
N THR A 102 1.81 0.57 9.54
CA THR A 102 0.79 1.47 10.09
C THR A 102 0.94 2.84 9.47
N VAL A 103 -0.15 3.37 8.91
CA VAL A 103 -0.20 4.68 8.25
C VAL A 103 -1.24 5.54 8.97
N LYS A 104 -0.84 6.72 9.41
CA LYS A 104 -1.74 7.75 9.94
C LYS A 104 -2.31 8.59 8.81
N VAL A 105 -3.58 8.93 8.95
CA VAL A 105 -4.31 9.88 8.10
C VAL A 105 -4.35 11.21 8.83
N LYS A 106 -4.07 12.30 8.13
CA LYS A 106 -4.10 13.65 8.70
C LYS A 106 -5.55 14.14 8.85
N ASP A 107 -5.85 14.81 9.96
CA ASP A 107 -7.19 15.33 10.30
C ASP A 107 -7.83 16.24 9.25
N ASN A 108 -7.05 16.78 8.30
CA ASN A 108 -7.54 17.64 7.23
C ASN A 108 -7.73 16.94 5.88
N PHE A 109 -7.55 15.62 5.80
CA PHE A 109 -7.95 14.85 4.65
C PHE A 109 -9.49 14.73 4.66
N LYS A 110 -10.16 15.43 3.73
CA LYS A 110 -11.63 15.61 3.73
C LYS A 110 -12.33 14.88 2.60
N GLU A 111 -11.70 13.88 2.01
CA GLU A 111 -12.21 13.18 0.84
C GLU A 111 -12.73 11.80 1.21
N ASP A 112 -13.99 11.54 0.91
CA ASP A 112 -14.55 10.18 0.88
C ASP A 112 -13.95 9.44 -0.31
N THR A 113 -12.87 8.69 -0.06
CA THR A 113 -12.17 7.94 -1.11
C THR A 113 -11.88 6.50 -0.73
N ALA A 114 -11.97 5.63 -1.71
CA ALA A 114 -11.48 4.27 -1.59
C ALA A 114 -9.96 4.27 -1.82
N LEU A 115 -9.20 3.97 -0.78
CA LEU A 115 -7.73 3.92 -0.83
C LEU A 115 -7.26 2.55 -1.30
N CYS A 116 -6.39 2.51 -2.30
CA CYS A 116 -5.64 1.32 -2.67
C CYS A 116 -4.15 1.53 -2.45
N VAL A 117 -3.48 0.49 -1.97
CA VAL A 117 -2.03 0.42 -1.88
C VAL A 117 -1.51 -0.30 -3.11
N LYS A 118 -0.43 0.23 -3.69
CA LYS A 118 0.34 -0.44 -4.74
C LYS A 118 1.78 -0.60 -4.28
N PHE A 119 2.32 -1.80 -4.46
CA PHE A 119 3.75 -2.03 -4.44
C PHE A 119 4.26 -2.03 -5.88
N GLN A 120 5.34 -1.31 -6.13
CA GLN A 120 5.92 -1.11 -7.45
C GLN A 120 7.34 -1.66 -7.49
N GLN A 121 7.82 -1.95 -8.69
CA GLN A 121 9.20 -2.35 -8.91
C GLN A 121 9.76 -1.65 -10.15
N ASP A 122 11.07 -1.42 -10.14
CA ASP A 122 11.79 -0.96 -11.31
C ASP A 122 11.92 -2.07 -12.36
N VAL A 123 11.47 -1.78 -13.57
CA VAL A 123 11.69 -2.61 -14.75
C VAL A 123 12.43 -1.78 -15.77
N LYS A 124 13.56 -2.30 -16.27
CA LYS A 124 14.25 -1.69 -17.42
C LYS A 124 13.60 -2.17 -18.70
N ASP A 125 13.25 -1.23 -19.57
CA ASP A 125 12.78 -1.55 -20.92
C ASP A 125 13.95 -1.93 -21.85
N ALA A 126 13.62 -2.29 -23.09
CA ALA A 126 14.58 -2.69 -24.12
C ALA A 126 15.57 -1.56 -24.49
N ASP A 127 15.20 -0.30 -24.23
CA ASP A 127 16.00 0.88 -24.50
C ASP A 127 16.83 1.31 -23.26
N GLY A 128 16.78 0.54 -22.18
CA GLY A 128 17.54 0.76 -20.94
C GLY A 128 16.94 1.81 -20.01
N LYS A 129 15.71 2.29 -20.27
CA LYS A 129 15.00 3.23 -19.41
C LYS A 129 14.28 2.47 -18.31
N THR A 130 14.44 2.95 -17.07
CA THR A 130 13.73 2.41 -15.92
C THR A 130 12.30 2.96 -15.86
N GLN A 131 11.34 2.07 -15.64
CA GLN A 131 9.94 2.41 -15.36
C GLN A 131 9.46 1.65 -14.12
N LYS A 132 8.63 2.30 -13.30
CA LYS A 132 7.94 1.63 -12.19
C LYS A 132 6.72 0.89 -12.70
N VAL A 133 6.64 -0.40 -12.40
CA VAL A 133 5.52 -1.26 -12.78
C VAL A 133 4.89 -1.81 -11.51
N GLU A 134 3.56 -1.88 -11.46
CA GLU A 134 2.85 -2.47 -10.34
C GLU A 134 3.20 -3.96 -10.19
N LEU A 135 3.64 -4.34 -8.99
CA LEU A 135 3.90 -5.72 -8.60
C LEU A 135 2.64 -6.37 -8.01
N VAL A 136 2.00 -5.67 -7.08
CA VAL A 136 0.76 -6.08 -6.44
C VAL A 136 0.00 -4.85 -5.94
N SER A 137 -1.32 -4.93 -5.93
CA SER A 137 -2.18 -3.89 -5.36
C SER A 137 -3.33 -4.49 -4.57
N SER A 138 -3.83 -3.72 -3.60
CA SER A 138 -5.01 -4.07 -2.83
C SER A 138 -5.73 -2.81 -2.40
N CYS A 139 -7.06 -2.83 -2.47
CA CYS A 139 -7.90 -1.72 -2.08
C CYS A 139 -8.51 -1.98 -0.70
N TYR A 140 -8.63 -0.90 0.07
CA TYR A 140 -9.48 -0.86 1.24
C TYR A 140 -10.93 -1.13 0.80
N LEU A 141 -11.49 -2.23 1.30
CA LEU A 141 -12.88 -2.60 1.10
C LEU A 141 -13.65 -2.14 2.32
N SER A 142 -14.23 -0.94 2.25
CA SER A 142 -15.31 -0.53 3.15
C SER A 142 -16.50 -1.50 3.01
N ASP A 143 -17.37 -1.57 4.03
CA ASP A 143 -18.67 -2.27 3.99
C ASP A 143 -19.58 -1.84 2.80
N PHE A 144 -19.20 -0.79 2.06
CA PHE A 144 -19.74 -0.44 0.75
C PHE A 144 -18.75 -0.75 -0.40
N PRO A 145 -18.45 -2.03 -0.70
CA PRO A 145 -17.64 -2.35 -1.86
C PRO A 145 -18.43 -1.93 -3.08
N SER A 146 -17.98 -0.91 -3.82
CA SER A 146 -18.50 -0.54 -5.13
C SER A 146 -18.32 -1.72 -6.09
N THR A 147 -19.26 -2.66 -6.03
CA THR A 147 -19.25 -3.91 -6.79
C THR A 147 -19.91 -3.63 -8.13
N PHE A 148 -19.11 -3.36 -9.15
CA PHE A 148 -19.61 -3.31 -10.52
C PHE A 148 -19.59 -4.73 -11.10
N TYR A 149 -20.75 -5.41 -11.08
CA TYR A 149 -20.91 -6.70 -11.78
C TYR A 149 -21.28 -6.44 -13.24
N LEU A 150 -20.30 -6.56 -14.15
CA LEU A 150 -20.58 -6.63 -15.59
C LEU A 150 -21.04 -8.05 -15.94
N LYS A 151 -22.35 -8.28 -15.96
CA LYS A 151 -22.92 -9.47 -16.62
C LYS A 151 -22.91 -9.22 -18.13
N LYS A 152 -22.09 -9.99 -18.86
CA LYS A 152 -22.17 -10.04 -20.32
C LYS A 152 -23.55 -10.57 -20.69
N ASN A 153 -24.42 -9.73 -21.25
CA ASN A 153 -25.58 -10.23 -21.98
C ASN A 153 -25.05 -10.86 -23.28
N THR A 154 -25.00 -12.19 -23.32
CA THR A 154 -25.05 -12.91 -24.59
C THR A 154 -26.39 -12.61 -25.24
N VAL A 155 -26.36 -11.83 -26.32
CA VAL A 155 -27.36 -11.89 -27.39
C VAL A 155 -26.72 -12.64 -28.54
#